data_AF-A0A1E7DSF2-F1
#
_entry.id   AF-A0A1E7DSF2-F1
#
_cell.length_a   1.000
_cell.length_b   1.000
_cell.length_c   1.000
_cell.angle_alpha   90.00
_cell.angle_beta   90.00
_cell.angle_gamma   90.00
#
_symmetry.space_group_name_H-M   'P 1'
#
loop_
_entity.id
_entity.type
_entity.pdbx_description
1 polymer ?
#
loop_
_entity_poly.entity_id
_entity_poly.type
_entity_poly.pdbx_seq_one_letter_code
_entity_poly.pdbx_strand_id
1 'polypeptide(L)' 'MNGLFQASLEEQKPIVIMYITEDRVITDRNIIVRKIHLEYIRAYCMKRGGLRTFKRENTLAVAKPKKRREGYA' A
#
# COMPACT_ATOMS: atom_id res chain seq x y z
N MET A 1 -3.84 10.90 -3.51
CA MET A 1 -3.02 9.73 -3.10
C MET A 1 -1.72 10.10 -2.37
N ASN A 2 -0.98 11.11 -2.82
CA ASN A 2 0.35 11.44 -2.25
C ASN A 2 0.39 11.60 -0.72
N GLY A 3 -0.62 12.23 -0.11
CA GLY A 3 -0.63 12.45 1.34
C GLY A 3 -0.54 11.15 2.16
N LEU A 4 -1.21 10.06 1.75
CA LEU A 4 -1.14 8.79 2.47
C LEU A 4 0.17 8.05 2.25
N PHE A 5 0.77 8.17 1.06
CA PHE A 5 2.11 7.64 0.83
C PHE A 5 3.16 8.38 1.66
N GLN A 6 3.05 9.71 1.71
CA GLN A 6 3.94 10.56 2.49
C GLN A 6 3.81 10.26 3.99
N ALA A 7 2.59 10.21 4.51
CA ALA A 7 2.35 9.84 5.91
C ALA A 7 2.88 8.44 6.25
N SER A 8 2.73 7.46 5.35
CA SER A 8 3.33 6.12 5.55
C SER A 8 4.86 6.17 5.56
N LEU A 9 5.47 7.00 4.70
CA LEU A 9 6.92 7.18 4.64
C LEU A 9 7.46 7.89 5.89
N GLU A 10 6.75 8.86 6.43
CA GLU A 10 7.16 9.62 7.62
C GLU A 10 6.92 8.83 8.91
N GLU A 11 5.71 8.32 9.09
CA GLU A 11 5.29 7.66 10.32
C GLU A 11 5.71 6.17 10.37
N GLN A 12 6.21 5.62 9.26
CA GLN A 12 6.51 4.19 9.12
C GLN A 12 5.32 3.28 9.44
N LYS A 13 4.10 3.79 9.23
CA LYS A 13 2.85 3.07 9.45
C LYS A 13 2.32 2.44 8.16
N PRO A 14 1.65 1.28 8.27
CA PRO A 14 1.07 0.63 7.12
C PRO A 14 -0.08 1.43 6.51
N ILE A 15 -0.22 1.30 5.19
CA ILE A 15 -1.38 1.71 4.40
C ILE A 15 -1.86 0.51 3.58
N VAL A 16 -3.11 0.57 3.13
CA VAL A 16 -3.66 -0.41 2.20
C VAL A 16 -3.77 0.24 0.84
N ILE A 17 -3.21 -0.42 -0.18
CA ILE A 17 -3.41 -0.05 -1.58
C ILE A 17 -4.25 -1.10 -2.28
N MET A 18 -5.14 -0.66 -3.16
CA MET A 18 -5.78 -1.52 -4.15
C MET A 18 -4.91 -1.49 -5.40
N TYR A 19 -4.32 -2.63 -5.76
CA TYR A 19 -3.29 -2.73 -6.79
C TYR A 19 -3.70 -3.71 -7.88
N ILE A 20 -3.61 -3.30 -9.14
CA ILE A 20 -3.88 -4.14 -10.31
C ILE A 20 -2.59 -4.72 -10.88
N THR A 21 -2.59 -6.02 -11.19
CA THR A 21 -1.48 -6.67 -11.91
C THR A 21 -1.64 -6.51 -13.43
N GLU A 22 -0.59 -6.85 -14.17
CA GLU A 22 -0.64 -6.85 -15.65
C GLU A 22 -1.74 -7.79 -16.17
N ASP A 23 -1.95 -8.92 -15.49
CA ASP A 23 -3.04 -9.88 -15.75
C ASP A 23 -4.43 -9.39 -15.31
N ARG A 24 -4.58 -8.09 -15.03
CA ARG A 24 -5.82 -7.43 -14.56
C ARG A 24 -6.38 -7.96 -13.24
N VAL A 25 -5.57 -8.61 -12.41
CA VAL A 25 -5.99 -9.07 -11.08
C VAL A 25 -5.87 -7.93 -10.08
N ILE A 26 -6.99 -7.55 -9.48
CA ILE A 26 -7.03 -6.55 -8.42
C ILE A 26 -6.75 -7.22 -7.07
N THR A 27 -5.83 -6.65 -6.30
CA THR A 27 -5.43 -7.15 -4.99
C THR A 27 -5.28 -6.03 -3.99
N ASP A 28 -5.72 -6.28 -2.76
CA ASP A 28 -5.36 -5.41 -1.64
C ASP A 28 -3.96 -5.76 -1.13
N ARG A 29 -3.12 -4.73 -0.95
CA ARG A 29 -1.76 -4.86 -0.43
C ARG A 29 -1.62 -3.96 0.79
N ASN A 30 -1.29 -4.57 1.91
CA ASN A 30 -0.83 -3.85 3.10
C ASN A 30 0.68 -3.60 2.97
N ILE A 31 1.08 -2.32 2.93
CA ILE A 31 2.44 -1.89 2.63
C ILE A 31 2.92 -0.80 3.60
N ILE A 32 4.24 -0.75 3.84
CA ILE A 32 4.90 0.40 4.49
C ILE A 32 5.82 1.05 3.46
N VAL A 33 5.58 2.33 3.15
CA VAL A 33 6.34 3.07 2.14
C VAL A 33 7.76 3.34 2.66
N ARG A 34 8.75 3.09 1.79
CA ARG A 34 10.18 3.32 2.08
C ARG A 34 10.81 4.37 1.18
N LYS A 35 10.35 4.51 -0.07
CA LYS A 35 10.73 5.59 -0.99
C LYS A 35 9.57 5.90 -1.94
N ILE A 36 9.41 7.18 -2.27
CA ILE A 36 8.44 7.66 -3.26
C ILE A 36 9.21 8.21 -4.46
N HIS A 37 8.87 7.73 -5.65
CA HIS A 37 9.35 8.27 -6.92
C HIS A 37 8.15 8.76 -7.75
N LEU A 38 8.44 9.40 -8.88
CA LEU A 38 7.41 9.94 -9.76
C LEU A 38 6.49 8.83 -10.31
N GLU A 39 7.08 7.74 -10.79
CA GLU A 39 6.36 6.63 -11.47
C GLU A 39 6.03 5.44 -10.57
N TYR A 40 6.77 5.28 -9.47
CA TYR A 40 6.64 4.11 -8.60
C TYR A 40 6.92 4.45 -7.13
N ILE A 41 6.54 3.53 -6.25
CA ILE A 41 6.93 3.55 -4.84
C ILE A 41 7.70 2.27 -4.51
N ARG A 42 8.70 2.38 -3.63
CA ARG A 42 9.30 1.21 -2.97
C ARG A 42 8.68 1.07 -1.60
N ALA A 43 8.16 -0.11 -1.30
CA ALA A 43 7.48 -0.38 -0.05
C ALA A 43 7.73 -1.80 0.43
N TYR A 44 7.72 -2.00 1.75
CA TYR A 44 7.69 -3.32 2.34
C TYR A 44 6.27 -3.88 2.25
N CYS A 45 6.09 -5.01 1.59
CA CYS A 45 4.78 -5.66 1.43
C CYS A 45 4.58 -6.71 2.52
N MET A 46 3.63 -6.47 3.41
CA MET A 46 3.34 -7.35 4.56
C MET A 46 2.95 -8.76 4.10
N LYS A 47 2.12 -8.88 3.06
CA LYS A 47 1.66 -10.18 2.53
C LYS A 47 2.79 -11.03 1.95
N ARG A 48 3.89 -10.41 1.52
CA ARG A 48 5.02 -11.09 0.89
C ARG A 48 6.28 -11.10 1.76
N GLY A 49 6.28 -10.41 2.90
CA GLY A 49 7.41 -10.34 3.82
C GLY A 49 8.66 -9.65 3.26
N GLY A 50 8.54 -8.72 2.30
CA GLY A 50 9.72 -8.16 1.63
C GLY A 50 9.49 -6.85 0.88
N LEU A 51 10.60 -6.20 0.49
CA LEU A 51 10.59 -4.97 -0.30
C LEU A 51 10.14 -5.25 -1.74
N ARG A 52 9.23 -4.42 -2.24
CA ARG A 52 8.73 -4.47 -3.61
C ARG A 52 8.54 -3.07 -4.18
N THR A 53 8.57 -3.01 -5.50
CA THR A 53 8.23 -1.81 -6.28
C THR A 53 6.78 -1.91 -6.72
N PHE A 54 6.01 -0.85 -6.51
CA PHE A 54 4.63 -0.73 -6.97
C PHE A 54 4.55 0.46 -7.92
N LYS A 55 4.11 0.22 -9.16
CA LYS A 55 3.86 1.30 -10.12
C LYS A 55 2.68 2.14 -9.64
N ARG A 56 2.78 3.46 -9.78
CA ARG A 56 1.73 4.38 -9.34
C ARG A 56 0.50 4.33 -10.24
N GLU A 57 0.70 4.17 -11.55
CA GLU A 57 -0.35 3.90 -12.54
C GLU A 57 -1.19 2.66 -12.19
N ASN A 58 -0.59 1.66 -11.55
CA ASN A 58 -1.27 0.42 -11.17
C ASN A 58 -1.92 0.49 -9.77
N THR A 59 -1.84 1.63 -9.08
CA THR A 59 -2.50 1.84 -7.80
C THR A 59 -3.87 2.48 -8.01
N LEU A 60 -4.93 1.71 -7.80
CA LEU A 60 -6.31 2.14 -8.00
C LEU A 60 -6.86 2.94 -6.82
N ALA A 61 -6.46 2.60 -5.60
CA ALA A 61 -6.89 3.28 -4.38
C ALA A 61 -5.83 3.19 -3.28
N VAL A 62 -5.86 4.15 -2.34
CA VAL A 62 -5.01 4.17 -1.14
C VAL A 62 -5.87 4.52 0.06
N ALA A 63 -5.75 3.76 1.14
CA ALA A 63 -6.52 3.95 2.36
C ALA A 63 -5.68 3.68 3.61
N LYS A 64 -6.14 4.23 4.75
CA LYS A 64 -5.64 3.80 6.06
C LYS A 64 -6.07 2.35 6.33
N PRO A 65 -5.29 1.56 7.08
CA PRO A 65 -5.69 0.21 7.47
C PRO A 65 -7.03 0.24 8.20
N LYS A 66 -7.94 -0.68 7.87
CA LYS A 66 -9.18 -0.84 8.63
C LYS A 66 -8.82 -1.22 10.06
N LYS A 67 -9.33 -0.48 11.05
CA LYS A 67 -9.34 -0.97 12.43
C LYS A 67 -10.20 -2.23 12.44
N ARG A 68 -9.65 -3.35 12.90
CA ARG A 68 -10.45 -4.55 13.13
C ARG A 68 -11.55 -4.14 14.11
N ARG A 69 -12.81 -4.17 13.68
CA ARG A 69 -13.92 -4.18 14.63
C ARG A 69 -13.74 -5.49 15.41
N GLU A 70 -13.47 -5.40 16.70
CA GLU A 70 -13.65 -6.55 17.58
C GLU A 70 -15.07 -7.03 17.33
N GLY A 71 -15.20 -8.26 16.83
CA GLY A 71 -16.51 -8.82 16.52
C GLY A 71 -17.31 -8.84 17.82
N TYR A 72 -18.55 -8.37 17.77
CA TYR A 72 -19.51 -8.71 18.83
C TYR A 72 -19.60 -10.25 18.86
N ALA A 73 -19.29 -10.80 20.03
CA ALA A 73 -19.42 -12.22 20.35
C ALA A 73 -20.89 -12.67 20.24
#